data_AF-A0A2V8V615-F1
#
_entry.id   AF-A0A2V8V615-F1
#
_cell.length_a   1.000
_cell.length_b   1.000
_cell.length_c   1.000
_cell.angle_alpha   90.00
_cell.angle_beta   90.00
_cell.angle_gamma   90.00
#
_symmetry.space_group_name_H-M   'P 1'
#
loop_
_entity.id
_entity.type
_entity.pdbx_description
1 polymer ?
#
loop_
_entity_poly.entity_id
_entity_poly.type
_entity_poly.pdbx_seq_one_letter_code
_entity_poly.pdbx_strand_id
1 'polypeptide(L)'
;MEAHIKEHPVWFHRFDVLWTPTVLIFDADGSERHRIEGYLPNAEFRAQLELGLARVAFMHKQWADPERRYSEIVRNYRDSATAPEALYWQGVSRYKGTNDHATLGELAQRFKQKYQDTIWAEKASVWS
;
A
#
# COMPACT_ATOMS: atom_id res chain seq x y z
N MET A 1 -14.54 -3.75 13.97
CA MET A 1 -14.34 -3.98 15.41
C MET A 1 -13.47 -2.86 15.92
N GLU A 2 -13.84 -2.23 17.03
CA GLU A 2 -13.07 -1.17 17.69
C GLU A 2 -12.69 -1.67 19.08
N ALA A 3 -11.46 -1.39 19.53
CA ALA A 3 -10.98 -1.82 20.84
C ALA A 3 -10.26 -0.65 21.53
N HIS A 4 -10.76 -0.26 22.70
CA HIS A 4 -10.15 0.78 23.51
C HIS A 4 -9.11 0.20 24.48
N ILE A 5 -7.92 0.81 24.56
CA ILE A 5 -6.76 0.25 25.29
C ILE A 5 -7.05 -0.08 26.76
N LYS A 6 -7.84 0.75 27.44
CA LYS A 6 -8.15 0.56 28.86
C LYS A 6 -9.17 -0.54 29.11
N GLU A 7 -9.98 -0.86 28.11
CA GLU A 7 -11.10 -1.81 28.22
C GLU A 7 -10.69 -3.21 27.72
N HIS A 8 -9.72 -3.26 26.81
CA HIS A 8 -9.40 -4.44 26.02
C HIS A 8 -7.88 -4.71 25.90
N PRO A 9 -7.11 -4.76 27.01
CA PRO A 9 -5.64 -4.89 26.96
C PRO A 9 -5.15 -6.19 26.29
N VAL A 10 -5.94 -7.27 26.35
CA VAL A 10 -5.62 -8.55 25.67
C VAL A 10 -5.50 -8.37 24.15
N TRP A 11 -6.25 -7.44 23.56
CA TRP A 11 -6.21 -7.18 22.12
C TRP A 11 -4.89 -6.52 21.71
N PHE A 12 -4.27 -5.72 22.58
CA PHE A 12 -2.98 -5.10 22.29
C PHE A 12 -1.87 -6.15 22.18
N HIS A 13 -1.86 -7.10 23.10
CA HIS A 13 -0.94 -8.24 23.03
C HIS A 13 -1.25 -9.17 21.85
N ARG A 14 -2.52 -9.42 21.55
CA ARG A 14 -2.91 -10.32 20.45
C ARG A 14 -2.52 -9.76 19.07
N PHE A 15 -2.59 -8.45 18.90
CA PHE A 15 -2.38 -7.77 17.62
C PHE A 15 -1.07 -6.99 17.56
N ASP A 16 -0.17 -7.21 18.53
CA ASP A 16 1.12 -6.52 18.65
C ASP A 16 0.97 -5.00 18.48
N VAL A 17 -0.04 -4.41 19.13
CA VAL A 17 -0.28 -2.97 19.07
C VAL A 17 0.65 -2.28 20.07
N LEU A 18 1.57 -1.47 19.56
CA LEU A 18 2.57 -0.75 20.37
C LEU A 18 2.15 0.68 20.71
N TRP A 19 1.47 1.35 19.78
CA TRP A 19 1.11 2.77 19.88
C TRP A 19 -0.35 2.99 19.49
N THR A 20 -0.89 4.20 19.73
CA THR A 20 -2.26 4.54 19.34
C THR A 20 -2.33 5.89 18.63
N PRO A 21 -3.26 6.07 17.67
CA PRO A 21 -4.15 5.04 17.12
C PRO A 21 -3.36 4.03 16.26
N THR A 22 -3.85 2.78 16.21
CA THR A 22 -3.36 1.78 15.26
C THR A 22 -4.55 1.22 14.49
N VAL A 23 -4.42 1.20 13.17
CA VAL A 23 -5.42 0.63 12.26
C VAL A 23 -4.77 -0.55 11.54
N LEU A 24 -5.42 -1.70 11.62
CA LEU A 24 -4.96 -2.95 11.03
C LEU A 24 -5.95 -3.41 9.97
N ILE A 25 -5.44 -3.85 8.82
CA ILE A 25 -6.23 -4.43 7.75
C ILE A 25 -5.80 -5.88 7.58
N PHE A 26 -6.77 -6.78 7.76
CA PHE A 26 -6.62 -8.22 7.62
C PHE A 26 -7.30 -8.69 6.34
N ASP A 27 -6.81 -9.79 5.77
CA ASP A 27 -7.57 -10.53 4.77
C ASP A 27 -8.56 -11.52 5.41
N ALA A 28 -9.29 -12.25 4.56
CA ALA A 28 -10.28 -13.22 5.00
C ALA A 28 -9.68 -14.41 5.78
N ASP A 29 -8.38 -14.69 5.59
CA ASP A 29 -7.66 -15.76 6.29
C ASP A 29 -7.14 -15.30 7.67
N GLY A 30 -7.37 -14.03 8.03
CA GLY A 30 -6.91 -13.45 9.29
C GLY A 30 -5.43 -13.07 9.29
N SER A 31 -4.80 -12.95 8.11
CA SER A 31 -3.42 -12.45 7.99
C SER A 31 -3.41 -10.93 7.93
N GLU A 32 -2.57 -10.29 8.74
CA GLU A 32 -2.37 -8.83 8.66
C GLU A 32 -1.72 -8.50 7.31
N ARG A 33 -2.34 -7.58 6.57
CA ARG A 33 -1.89 -7.12 5.25
C ARG A 33 -1.38 -5.70 5.27
N HIS A 34 -1.88 -4.88 6.20
CA HIS A 34 -1.50 -3.48 6.31
C HIS A 34 -1.67 -2.96 7.73
N ARG A 35 -0.79 -2.04 8.13
CA ARG A 35 -0.78 -1.40 9.44
C ARG A 35 -0.51 0.08 9.29
N ILE A 36 -1.29 0.88 10.01
CA ILE A 36 -1.11 2.32 10.14
C ILE A 36 -0.96 2.59 11.63
N GLU A 37 0.15 3.23 12.03
CA GLU A 37 0.39 3.64 13.40
C GLU A 37 0.50 5.16 13.47
N GLY A 38 -0.22 5.76 14.42
CA GLY A 38 -0.29 7.21 14.60
C GLY A 38 -1.34 7.90 13.72
N TYR A 39 -1.51 9.20 13.95
CA TYR A 39 -2.46 10.03 13.21
C TYR A 39 -1.90 10.46 11.85
N LEU A 40 -2.79 10.52 10.86
CA LEU A 40 -2.49 11.00 9.52
C LEU A 40 -3.53 12.03 9.07
N PRO A 41 -3.17 12.99 8.21
CA PRO A 41 -4.15 13.84 7.53
C PRO A 41 -5.17 13.01 6.76
N ASN A 42 -6.41 13.50 6.62
CA ASN A 42 -7.52 12.74 6.02
C ASN A 42 -7.20 12.13 4.65
N ALA A 43 -6.51 12.88 3.77
CA ALA A 43 -6.14 12.38 2.45
C ALA A 43 -5.12 11.24 2.52
N GLU A 44 -4.11 11.37 3.39
CA GLU A 44 -3.08 10.34 3.60
C GLU A 44 -3.69 9.09 4.26
N PHE A 45 -4.54 9.28 5.27
CA PHE A 45 -5.23 8.18 5.94
C PHE A 45 -6.10 7.38 4.96
N ARG A 46 -6.88 8.07 4.12
CA ARG A 46 -7.69 7.41 3.08
C ARG A 46 -6.80 6.67 2.07
N ALA A 47 -5.72 7.28 1.62
CA ALA A 47 -4.79 6.63 0.70
C ALA A 47 -4.18 5.35 1.30
N GLN A 48 -3.80 5.37 2.58
CA GLN A 48 -3.27 4.21 3.31
C GLN A 48 -4.32 3.09 3.46
N LEU A 49 -5.58 3.42 3.73
CA LEU A 49 -6.67 2.43 3.78
C LEU A 49 -6.86 1.75 2.42
N GLU A 50 -6.91 2.52 1.34
CA GLU A 50 -7.02 2.00 -0.02
C GLU A 50 -5.79 1.16 -0.40
N LEU A 51 -4.59 1.58 0.03
CA LEU A 51 -3.35 0.83 -0.17
C LEU A 51 -3.43 -0.55 0.48
N GLY A 52 -3.91 -0.63 1.72
CA GLY A 52 -4.07 -1.91 2.39
C GLY A 52 -5.14 -2.81 1.77
N LEU A 53 -6.23 -2.25 1.23
CA LEU A 53 -7.20 -3.03 0.45
C LEU A 53 -6.61 -3.54 -0.88
N ALA A 54 -5.82 -2.72 -1.56
CA ALA A 54 -5.07 -3.14 -2.74
C ALA A 54 -4.06 -4.25 -2.38
N ARG A 55 -3.45 -4.18 -1.19
CA ARG A 55 -2.55 -5.21 -0.67
C ARG A 55 -3.28 -6.52 -0.41
N VAL A 56 -4.47 -6.50 0.18
CA VAL A 56 -5.32 -7.70 0.33
C VAL A 56 -5.58 -8.34 -1.03
N ALA A 57 -6.05 -7.56 -2.02
CA ALA A 57 -6.29 -8.06 -3.37
C ALA A 57 -5.01 -8.65 -4.03
N PHE A 58 -3.87 -8.00 -3.82
CA PHE A 58 -2.58 -8.46 -4.30
C PHE A 58 -2.19 -9.83 -3.72
N MET A 59 -2.43 -10.05 -2.42
CA MET A 59 -2.12 -11.32 -1.77
C MET A 59 -2.97 -12.48 -2.29
N HIS A 60 -4.18 -12.20 -2.80
CA HIS A 60 -5.03 -13.18 -3.48
C HIS A 60 -4.64 -13.46 -4.94
N LYS A 61 -3.53 -12.88 -5.44
CA LYS A 61 -2.97 -13.12 -6.78
C LYS A 61 -3.89 -12.76 -7.96
N GLN A 62 -4.89 -11.93 -7.73
CA GLN A 62 -5.85 -11.49 -8.75
C GLN A 62 -5.33 -10.26 -9.50
N TRP A 63 -4.16 -10.32 -10.13
CA TRP A 63 -3.30 -9.19 -10.53
C TRP A 63 -3.97 -7.97 -11.20
N ALA A 64 -5.05 -8.16 -11.95
CA ALA A 64 -5.81 -7.07 -12.55
C ALA A 64 -6.52 -6.17 -11.50
N ASP A 65 -7.07 -6.74 -10.42
CA ASP A 65 -7.73 -5.95 -9.38
C ASP A 65 -6.78 -5.07 -8.55
N PRO A 66 -5.65 -5.57 -7.98
CA PRO A 66 -4.70 -4.72 -7.28
C PRO A 66 -4.07 -3.69 -8.22
N GLU A 67 -3.77 -4.02 -9.48
CA GLU A 67 -3.28 -3.01 -10.44
C GLU A 67 -4.26 -1.85 -10.59
N ARG A 68 -5.56 -2.15 -10.78
CA ARG A 68 -6.62 -1.13 -10.86
C ARG A 68 -6.68 -0.29 -9.58
N ARG A 69 -6.70 -0.93 -8.40
CA ARG A 69 -6.78 -0.25 -7.10
C ARG A 69 -5.58 0.66 -6.85
N TYR A 70 -4.36 0.18 -7.11
CA TYR A 70 -3.17 1.01 -6.98
C TYR A 70 -3.19 2.20 -7.96
N SER A 71 -3.66 1.99 -9.19
CA SER A 71 -3.84 3.07 -10.17
C SER A 71 -4.82 4.15 -9.67
N GLU A 72 -5.91 3.74 -9.01
CA GLU A 72 -6.87 4.65 -8.38
C GLU A 72 -6.23 5.49 -7.27
N ILE A 73 -5.34 4.91 -6.46
CA ILE A 73 -4.61 5.65 -5.42
C ILE A 73 -3.69 6.69 -6.05
N VAL A 74 -2.90 6.29 -7.06
CA VAL A 74 -1.98 7.20 -7.77
C VAL A 74 -2.72 8.37 -8.40
N ARG A 75 -3.94 8.14 -8.90
CA ARG A 75 -4.77 9.17 -9.52
C ARG A 75 -5.43 10.08 -8.47
N ASN A 76 -6.08 9.51 -7.47
CA ASN A 76 -6.96 10.24 -6.56
C ASN A 76 -6.19 10.90 -5.40
N TYR A 77 -5.03 10.35 -5.03
CA TYR A 77 -4.20 10.82 -3.91
C TYR A 77 -2.80 11.20 -4.39
N ARG A 78 -2.71 11.79 -5.58
CA ARG A 78 -1.44 11.99 -6.30
C ARG A 78 -0.35 12.78 -5.53
N ASP A 79 -0.71 13.53 -4.50
CA ASP A 79 0.22 14.35 -3.72
C ASP A 79 0.45 13.77 -2.30
N SER A 80 -0.07 12.57 -2.02
CA SER A 80 0.13 11.84 -0.77
C SER A 80 1.47 11.13 -0.73
N ALA A 81 1.99 10.88 0.47
CA ALA A 81 3.20 10.07 0.67
C ALA A 81 2.97 8.59 0.30
N THR A 82 1.71 8.15 0.31
CA THR A 82 1.28 6.81 -0.11
C THR A 82 1.35 6.60 -1.64
N ALA A 83 1.13 7.64 -2.43
CA ALA A 83 1.07 7.54 -3.89
C ALA A 83 2.29 6.90 -4.56
N PRO A 84 3.55 7.21 -4.19
CA PRO A 84 4.72 6.52 -4.74
C PRO A 84 4.75 5.01 -4.41
N GLU A 85 4.31 4.61 -3.22
CA GLU A 85 4.18 3.18 -2.88
C GLU A 85 3.16 2.48 -3.78
N ALA A 86 1.98 3.11 -3.95
CA ALA A 86 0.95 2.60 -4.83
C ALA A 86 1.45 2.50 -6.28
N LEU A 87 2.19 3.49 -6.78
CA LEU A 87 2.78 3.46 -8.11
C LEU A 87 3.72 2.26 -8.29
N TYR A 88 4.58 2.00 -7.31
CA TYR A 88 5.49 0.86 -7.34
C TYR A 88 4.71 -0.45 -7.44
N TRP A 89 3.75 -0.67 -6.55
CA TRP A 89 2.95 -1.90 -6.53
C TRP A 89 1.97 -2.03 -7.71
N GLN A 90 1.55 -0.92 -8.32
CA GLN A 90 0.84 -0.92 -9.60
C GLN A 90 1.71 -1.60 -10.67
N GLY A 91 2.95 -1.16 -10.83
CA GLY A 91 3.87 -1.73 -11.83
C GLY A 91 4.22 -3.18 -11.53
N VAL A 92 4.43 -3.55 -10.26
CA VAL A 92 4.65 -4.95 -9.86
C VAL A 92 3.42 -5.82 -10.17
N SER A 93 2.21 -5.31 -9.95
CA SER A 93 0.96 -6.03 -10.27
C SER A 93 0.85 -6.27 -11.78
N ARG A 94 1.13 -5.24 -12.58
CA ARG A 94 1.14 -5.35 -14.05
C ARG A 94 2.15 -6.38 -14.53
N TYR A 95 3.39 -6.30 -14.04
CA TYR A 95 4.44 -7.28 -14.36
C TYR A 95 4.02 -8.71 -13.97
N LYS A 96 3.43 -8.90 -12.78
CA LYS A 96 2.93 -10.23 -12.35
C LYS A 96 1.79 -10.75 -13.23
N GLY A 97 0.95 -9.86 -13.75
CA GLY A 97 -0.16 -10.20 -14.64
C GLY A 97 0.26 -10.54 -16.06
N THR A 98 1.30 -9.87 -16.60
CA THR A 98 1.72 -10.02 -18.00
C THR A 98 2.99 -10.85 -18.19
N ASN A 99 3.81 -10.97 -17.15
CA ASN A 99 5.19 -11.45 -17.22
C ASN A 99 6.08 -10.66 -18.20
N ASP A 100 5.71 -9.42 -18.52
CA ASP A 100 6.43 -8.56 -19.45
C ASP A 100 7.38 -7.61 -18.71
N HIS A 101 8.68 -7.84 -18.87
CA HIS A 101 9.74 -7.05 -18.25
C HIS A 101 9.77 -5.59 -18.72
N ALA A 102 9.23 -5.26 -19.90
CA ALA A 102 9.14 -3.88 -20.37
C ALA A 102 8.32 -2.99 -19.42
N THR A 103 7.32 -3.56 -18.75
CA THR A 103 6.47 -2.84 -17.79
C THR A 103 7.23 -2.28 -16.59
N LEU A 104 8.34 -2.92 -16.20
CA LEU A 104 9.21 -2.45 -15.11
C LEU A 104 10.12 -1.30 -15.55
N GLY A 105 10.58 -1.31 -16.80
CA GLY A 105 11.28 -0.18 -17.40
C GLY A 105 10.37 1.04 -17.52
N GLU A 106 9.12 0.86 -17.95
CA GLU A 106 8.12 1.93 -17.96
C GLU A 106 7.85 2.50 -16.56
N LEU A 107 7.76 1.64 -15.54
CA LEU A 107 7.62 2.05 -14.15
C LEU A 107 8.79 2.94 -13.70
N ALA A 108 10.02 2.52 -13.98
CA ALA A 108 11.21 3.29 -13.67
C ALA A 108 11.18 4.68 -14.33
N GLN A 109 10.76 4.76 -15.60
CA GLN A 109 10.60 6.04 -16.29
C GLN A 109 9.52 6.93 -15.66
N ARG A 110 8.41 6.35 -15.16
CA ARG A 110 7.39 7.10 -14.42
C ARG A 110 7.94 7.69 -13.12
N PHE A 111 8.80 6.98 -12.40
CA PHE A 111 9.48 7.51 -11.21
C PHE A 111 10.49 8.62 -11.53
N LYS A 112 11.15 8.55 -12.70
CA LYS A 112 11.99 9.67 -13.19
C LYS A 112 11.19 10.93 -13.48
N GLN A 113 9.88 10.82 -13.71
CA GLN A 113 8.99 11.97 -13.93
C GLN A 113 8.29 12.45 -12.66
N LYS A 114 8.04 11.57 -11.70
CA LYS A 114 7.30 11.89 -10.47
C LYS A 114 7.77 11.05 -9.28
N TYR A 115 7.80 11.66 -8.10
CA TYR A 115 8.23 11.03 -6.85
C TYR A 115 9.72 10.63 -6.81
N GLN A 116 10.55 11.39 -7.52
CA GLN A 116 11.99 11.14 -7.71
C GLN A 116 12.77 11.08 -6.39
N ASP A 117 12.28 11.81 -5.38
CA ASP A 117 12.86 12.00 -4.05
C ASP A 117 12.36 10.99 -3.01
N THR A 118 11.73 9.90 -3.46
CA THR A 118 11.15 8.89 -2.57
C THR A 118 11.93 7.57 -2.60
N ILE A 119 11.92 6.85 -1.48
CA ILE A 119 12.50 5.49 -1.39
C ILE A 119 11.93 4.52 -2.44
N TRP A 120 10.73 4.78 -2.95
CA TRP A 120 10.11 3.97 -4.00
C TRP A 120 10.72 4.19 -5.37
N ALA A 121 11.17 5.42 -5.67
CA ALA A 121 11.97 5.68 -6.85
C ALA A 121 13.32 4.97 -6.77
N GLU A 122 13.98 4.98 -5.61
CA GLU A 122 15.22 4.21 -5.40
C GLU A 122 14.99 2.71 -5.61
N LYS A 123 13.92 2.13 -5.05
CA LYS A 123 13.56 0.73 -5.29
C LYS A 123 13.29 0.41 -6.77
N ALA A 124 12.68 1.34 -7.51
CA ALA A 124 12.40 1.16 -8.93
C ALA A 124 13.63 1.40 -9.84
N SER A 125 14.68 2.04 -9.31
CA SER A 125 15.87 2.41 -10.08
C SER A 125 16.63 1.22 -10.66
N VAL A 126 16.48 0.03 -10.07
CA VAL A 126 17.10 -1.21 -10.57
C VAL A 126 16.58 -1.66 -11.94
N TRP A 127 15.49 -1.06 -12.43
CA TRP A 127 14.91 -1.33 -13.75
C TRP A 127 15.07 -0.14 -14.73
N SER A 128 15.87 0.87 -14.34
CA SER A 128 16.06 2.13 -15.07
C SER A 128 17.04 2.08 -16.23
#